data_AF-A0A956YD09-F1
#
_entry.id   AF-A0A956YD09-F1
#
_cell.length_a   1.000
_cell.length_b   1.000
_cell.length_c   1.000
_cell.angle_alpha   90.00
_cell.angle_beta   90.00
_cell.angle_gamma   90.00
#
_symmetry.space_group_name_H-M   'P 1'
#
loop_
_entity.id
_entity.type
_entity.pdbx_description
1 polymer ?
#
loop_
_entity_poly.entity_id
_entity_poly.type
_entity_poly.pdbx_seq_one_letter_code
_entity_poly.pdbx_strand_id
1 'polypeptide(L)'
;MTWRDATETLLAPLITSERVGLITDMDGTLAPIVPNPEDAYPTDRSKELLAHLSDHLTLVAAVSGRAVADLHARLDLPGLVYSGNHGLERWENNAVAVAPLVRDYTDALQHAKIAVE
;
A
#
# COMPACT_ATOMS: atom_id res chain seq x y z
N MET A 1 -13.55 -7.70 22.28
CA MET A 1 -13.10 -8.72 21.32
C MET A 1 -11.61 -8.53 21.16
N THR A 2 -10.81 -9.50 21.58
CA THR A 2 -9.36 -9.48 21.33
C THR A 2 -9.11 -9.95 19.89
N TRP A 3 -7.95 -9.65 19.31
CA TRP A 3 -7.60 -10.15 17.98
C TRP A 3 -7.61 -11.69 17.91
N ARG A 4 -7.41 -12.37 19.05
CA ARG A 4 -7.47 -13.84 19.16
C ARG A 4 -8.90 -14.36 19.01
N ASP A 5 -9.88 -13.69 19.61
CA ASP A 5 -11.29 -14.06 19.50
C ASP A 5 -11.82 -13.82 18.07
N ALA A 6 -11.27 -12.84 17.37
CA ALA A 6 -11.62 -12.55 15.97
C ALA A 6 -11.15 -13.64 15.00
N THR A 7 -10.12 -14.43 15.34
CA THR A 7 -9.62 -15.50 14.47
C THR A 7 -10.70 -16.53 14.15
N GLU A 8 -11.36 -17.05 15.17
CA GLU A 8 -12.36 -18.11 15.00
C GLU A 8 -13.72 -17.58 14.55
N THR A 9 -14.09 -16.38 15.02
CA THR A 9 -15.44 -15.84 14.83
C THR A 9 -15.60 -14.95 13.59
N LEU A 10 -14.51 -14.34 13.11
CA LEU A 10 -14.53 -13.38 12.01
C LEU A 10 -13.62 -13.82 10.87
N LEU A 11 -12.35 -14.12 11.15
CA LEU A 11 -11.35 -14.37 10.12
C LEU A 11 -11.50 -15.75 9.47
N ALA A 12 -11.75 -16.82 10.23
CA ALA A 12 -11.88 -18.17 9.67
C ALA A 12 -13.03 -18.29 8.63
N PRO A 13 -14.23 -17.75 8.86
CA PRO A 13 -15.26 -17.72 7.82
C PRO A 13 -14.89 -16.82 6.63
N LEU A 14 -14.21 -15.69 6.87
CA LEU A 14 -13.79 -14.80 5.80
C LEU A 14 -12.77 -15.47 4.88
N ILE A 15 -11.67 -16.00 5.41
CA ILE A 15 -10.56 -16.58 4.61
C ILE A 15 -10.93 -17.87 3.87
N THR A 16 -12.05 -18.51 4.24
CA THR A 16 -12.57 -19.69 3.50
C THR A 16 -13.47 -19.30 2.33
N SER A 17 -13.78 -18.01 2.16
CA SER A 17 -14.53 -17.50 1.01
C SER A 17 -13.66 -17.47 -0.25
N GLU A 18 -14.25 -17.76 -1.42
CA GLU A 18 -13.52 -17.88 -2.69
C GLU A 18 -12.86 -16.57 -3.17
N ARG A 19 -13.33 -15.41 -2.70
CA ARG A 19 -12.86 -14.09 -3.14
C ARG A 19 -12.59 -13.20 -1.94
N VAL A 20 -11.38 -13.29 -1.43
CA VAL A 20 -10.91 -12.49 -0.31
C VAL A 20 -9.66 -11.76 -0.73
N GLY A 21 -9.56 -10.50 -0.30
CA GLY A 21 -8.36 -9.70 -0.47
C GLY A 21 -8.02 -8.94 0.80
N LEU A 22 -6.75 -8.60 0.92
CA LEU A 22 -6.23 -7.71 1.96
C LEU A 22 -5.84 -6.38 1.32
N ILE A 23 -6.33 -5.28 1.89
CA ILE A 23 -5.84 -3.93 1.61
C ILE A 23 -5.28 -3.39 2.92
N THR A 24 -4.04 -2.90 2.88
CA THR A 24 -3.34 -2.44 4.07
C THR A 24 -2.66 -1.10 3.82
N ASP A 25 -2.43 -0.36 4.89
CA ASP A 25 -1.68 0.89 4.90
C ASP A 25 -0.18 0.64 5.16
N MET A 26 0.69 1.62 4.95
CA MET A 26 2.13 1.51 5.19
C MET A 26 2.54 2.06 6.56
N ASP A 27 2.43 3.37 6.77
CA ASP A 27 3.03 4.08 7.90
C ASP A 27 2.21 3.93 9.18
N GLY A 28 2.79 3.32 10.21
CA GLY A 28 2.08 2.95 11.43
C GLY A 28 1.26 1.66 11.31
N THR A 29 1.29 1.01 10.14
CA THR A 29 0.62 -0.27 9.89
C THR A 29 1.64 -1.39 9.61
N LEU A 30 2.36 -1.31 8.49
CA LEU A 30 3.44 -2.27 8.13
C LEU A 30 4.80 -1.82 8.65
N ALA A 31 5.00 -0.50 8.74
CA ALA A 31 6.15 0.14 9.35
C ALA A 31 5.75 0.78 10.69
N PRO A 32 6.63 0.79 11.71
CA PRO A 32 6.38 1.54 12.92
C PRO A 32 6.35 3.05 12.64
N ILE A 33 5.58 3.80 13.44
CA ILE A 33 5.64 5.26 13.44
C ILE A 33 6.99 5.67 14.03
N VAL A 34 7.77 6.44 13.26
CA VAL A 34 9.09 6.94 13.63
C VAL A 34 9.14 8.47 13.50
N PRO A 35 10.07 9.16 14.20
CA PRO A 35 10.15 10.62 14.16
C PRO A 35 10.43 11.21 12.77
N ASN A 36 11.26 10.51 11.98
CA ASN A 36 11.58 10.90 10.62
C ASN A 36 10.81 10.00 9.64
N PRO A 37 9.88 10.53 8.84
CA PRO A 37 9.11 9.72 7.91
C PRO A 37 9.95 8.91 6.92
N GLU A 38 11.10 9.42 6.49
CA GLU A 38 12.00 8.72 5.55
C GLU A 38 12.55 7.40 6.12
N ASP A 39 12.64 7.30 7.46
CA ASP A 39 13.14 6.12 8.17
C ASP A 39 12.05 5.07 8.42
N ALA A 40 10.80 5.31 8.00
CA ALA A 40 9.71 4.34 8.19
C ALA A 40 9.80 3.24 7.13
N TYR A 41 10.38 2.10 7.52
CA TYR A 41 10.47 0.91 6.69
C TYR A 41 9.55 -0.20 7.21
N PRO A 42 8.90 -0.96 6.30
CA PRO A 42 8.14 -2.12 6.70
C PRO A 42 9.05 -3.12 7.42
N THR A 43 8.55 -3.72 8.49
CA THR A 43 9.31 -4.76 9.20
C THR A 43 9.48 -5.99 8.33
N ASP A 44 10.59 -6.72 8.49
CA ASP A 44 10.83 -7.98 7.75
C ASP A 44 9.66 -8.94 7.91
N ARG A 45 9.12 -9.03 9.13
CA ARG A 45 7.96 -9.86 9.42
C ARG A 45 6.72 -9.47 8.62
N SER A 46 6.50 -8.17 8.42
CA SER A 46 5.36 -7.69 7.62
C SER A 46 5.55 -8.05 6.15
N LYS A 47 6.77 -7.90 5.61
CA LYS A 47 7.09 -8.28 4.23
C LYS A 47 6.87 -9.77 3.99
N GLU A 48 7.38 -10.62 4.89
CA GLU A 48 7.19 -12.07 4.85
C GLU A 48 5.70 -12.45 4.84
N LEU A 49 4.92 -11.86 5.75
CA LEU A 49 3.49 -12.16 5.86
C LEU A 49 2.72 -11.71 4.62
N LEU A 50 3.01 -10.53 4.07
CA LEU A 50 2.38 -10.06 2.84
C LEU A 50 2.73 -10.93 1.64
N ALA A 51 3.99 -11.36 1.51
CA ALA A 51 4.40 -12.28 0.46
C ALA A 51 3.61 -13.60 0.55
N HIS A 52 3.55 -14.21 1.75
CA HIS A 52 2.75 -15.42 1.98
C HIS A 52 1.26 -15.22 1.66
N LEU A 53 0.67 -14.09 2.06
CA LEU A 53 -0.73 -13.80 1.77
C LEU A 53 -0.98 -13.60 0.28
N SER A 54 0.00 -13.10 -0.47
CA SER A 54 -0.12 -12.88 -1.93
C SER A 54 -0.23 -14.20 -2.70
N ASP A 55 0.29 -15.30 -2.15
CA ASP A 55 0.14 -16.65 -2.71
C ASP A 55 -1.23 -17.28 -2.43
N HIS A 56 -1.98 -16.75 -1.46
CA HIS A 56 -3.22 -17.37 -0.96
C HIS A 56 -4.47 -16.53 -1.22
N LEU A 57 -4.34 -15.21 -1.32
CA LEU A 57 -5.46 -14.29 -1.50
C LEU A 57 -5.54 -13.84 -2.96
N THR A 58 -6.76 -13.54 -3.41
CA THR A 58 -6.98 -13.03 -4.77
C THR A 58 -6.39 -11.63 -4.97
N LEU A 59 -6.26 -10.87 -3.89
CA LEU A 59 -5.71 -9.53 -3.89
C LEU A 59 -4.96 -9.27 -2.59
N VAL A 60 -3.74 -8.76 -2.71
CA VAL A 60 -3.05 -8.10 -1.61
C VAL A 60 -2.57 -6.75 -2.13
N ALA A 61 -3.00 -5.68 -1.46
CA ALA A 61 -2.70 -4.32 -1.89
C ALA A 61 -2.19 -3.46 -0.73
N ALA A 62 -1.18 -2.63 -1.03
CA ALA A 62 -0.72 -1.57 -0.16
C ALA A 62 -1.22 -0.22 -0.68
N VAL A 63 -1.92 0.53 0.17
CA VAL A 63 -2.41 1.89 -0.11
C VAL A 63 -1.73 2.85 0.86
N SER A 64 -1.06 3.89 0.36
CA SER A 64 -0.31 4.83 1.21
C SER A 64 -0.43 6.27 0.74
N GLY A 65 -0.17 7.21 1.65
CA GLY A 65 0.08 8.60 1.31
C GLY A 65 1.43 8.83 0.61
N ARG A 66 2.37 7.90 0.74
CA ARG A 66 3.68 7.94 0.05
C ARG A 66 3.51 7.90 -1.47
N ALA A 67 4.42 8.54 -2.20
CA ALA A 67 4.52 8.36 -3.65
C ALA A 67 4.65 6.86 -4.00
N VAL A 68 4.01 6.42 -5.08
CA VAL A 68 3.92 4.97 -5.32
C VAL A 68 5.27 4.33 -5.65
N ALA A 69 6.21 5.11 -6.21
CA ALA A 69 7.59 4.67 -6.43
C ALA A 69 8.35 4.44 -5.10
N ASP A 70 8.16 5.31 -4.11
CA ASP A 70 8.73 5.14 -2.77
C ASP A 70 8.09 3.92 -2.06
N LEU A 71 6.76 3.80 -2.12
CA LEU A 71 6.04 2.66 -1.58
C LEU A 71 6.52 1.32 -2.19
N HIS A 72 6.64 1.28 -3.53
CA HIS A 72 7.15 0.11 -4.24
C HIS A 72 8.58 -0.22 -3.82
N ALA A 73 9.48 0.76 -3.77
CA ALA A 73 10.88 0.54 -3.41
C ALA A 73 11.07 -0.02 -1.99
N ARG A 74 10.19 0.35 -1.05
CA ARG A 74 10.26 -0.13 0.35
C ARG A 74 9.75 -1.57 0.50
N LEU A 75 8.64 -1.89 -0.19
CA LEU A 75 8.01 -3.21 -0.10
C LEU A 75 8.62 -4.22 -1.07
N ASP A 76 8.67 -3.90 -2.37
CA ASP A 76 9.25 -4.70 -3.45
C ASP A 76 8.88 -6.20 -3.37
N LEU A 77 7.56 -6.46 -3.43
CA LEU A 77 6.98 -7.80 -3.29
C LEU A 77 6.25 -8.17 -4.60
N PRO A 78 6.64 -9.27 -5.25
CA PRO A 78 5.93 -9.77 -6.42
C PRO A 78 4.45 -10.05 -6.11
N GLY A 79 3.56 -9.70 -7.05
CA GLY A 79 2.11 -9.96 -6.92
C GLY A 79 1.34 -8.96 -6.06
N LEU A 80 2.02 -8.06 -5.34
CA LEU A 80 1.37 -7.01 -4.57
C LEU A 80 0.89 -5.87 -5.47
N VAL A 81 -0.30 -5.35 -5.20
CA VAL A 81 -0.82 -4.13 -5.84
C VAL A 81 -0.40 -2.92 -5.02
N TYR A 82 0.13 -1.89 -5.66
CA TYR A 82 0.58 -0.66 -5.00
C TYR A 82 -0.26 0.54 -5.42
N SER A 83 -0.66 1.33 -4.43
CA SER A 83 -1.41 2.56 -4.60
C SER A 83 -0.80 3.65 -3.72
N GLY A 84 -0.16 4.64 -4.34
CA GLY A 84 0.49 5.76 -3.66
C GLY A 84 -0.29 7.07 -3.77
N ASN A 85 0.24 8.10 -3.14
CA ASN A 85 -0.28 9.46 -3.12
C ASN A 85 -1.79 9.47 -2.79
N HIS A 86 -2.18 8.76 -1.74
CA HIS A 86 -3.57 8.61 -1.29
C HIS A 86 -4.53 8.04 -2.35
N GLY A 87 -4.03 7.22 -3.29
CA GLY A 87 -4.83 6.60 -4.35
C GLY A 87 -4.72 7.28 -5.71
N LEU A 88 -3.94 8.36 -5.82
CA LEU A 88 -3.76 9.10 -7.05
C LEU A 88 -2.71 8.48 -7.99
N GLU A 89 -1.87 7.59 -7.47
CA GLU A 89 -0.82 6.88 -8.21
C GLU A 89 -0.93 5.37 -8.03
N ARG A 90 -0.62 4.61 -9.07
CA ARG A 90 -0.50 3.15 -9.03
C ARG A 90 0.83 2.71 -9.63
N TRP A 91 1.40 1.62 -9.13
CA TRP A 91 2.58 1.01 -9.74
C TRP A 91 2.12 -0.02 -10.77
N GLU A 92 2.34 0.27 -12.04
CA GLU A 92 1.90 -0.59 -13.15
C GLU A 92 2.98 -0.61 -14.22
N ASN A 93 3.26 -1.79 -14.79
CA ASN A 93 4.24 -1.94 -15.88
C ASN A 93 5.63 -1.34 -15.54
N ASN A 94 6.08 -1.50 -14.29
CA ASN A 94 7.33 -0.93 -13.77
C ASN A 94 7.42 0.60 -13.87
N ALA A 95 6.28 1.28 -13.79
CA ALA A 95 6.19 2.73 -13.86
C ALA A 95 5.07 3.26 -12.95
N VAL A 96 5.15 4.56 -12.68
CA VAL A 96 4.08 5.30 -12.01
C VAL A 96 2.96 5.57 -13.02
N ALA A 97 1.77 5.06 -12.73
CA ALA A 97 0.54 5.35 -13.45
C ALA A 97 -0.32 6.32 -12.63
N VAL A 98 -0.53 7.53 -13.15
CA VAL A 98 -1.36 8.55 -12.49
C VAL A 98 -2.83 8.37 -12.85
N ALA A 99 -3.70 8.49 -11.85
CA ALA A 99 -5.14 8.42 -12.00
C ALA A 99 -5.63 9.44 -13.05
N PRO A 100 -6.51 9.06 -13.99
CA PRO A 100 -6.95 9.93 -15.08
C PRO A 100 -7.48 11.29 -14.61
N LEU A 101 -8.21 11.31 -13.48
CA LEU A 101 -8.79 12.53 -12.90
C LEU A 101 -7.75 13.58 -12.47
N VAL A 102 -6.51 13.17 -12.23
CA VAL A 102 -5.43 14.07 -11.77
C VAL A 102 -4.72 14.72 -12.95
N ARG A 103 -4.81 14.11 -14.14
CA ARG A 103 -4.08 14.58 -15.33
C ARG A 103 -4.39 16.03 -15.66
N ASP A 104 -5.67 16.41 -15.54
CA ASP A 104 -6.16 17.76 -15.79
C ASP A 104 -5.54 18.82 -14.85
N TYR A 105 -5.01 18.40 -13.70
CA TYR A 105 -4.39 19.28 -12.70
C TYR A 105 -2.86 19.29 -12.77
N THR A 106 -2.24 18.50 -13.66
CA THR A 106 -0.79 18.32 -13.69
C THR A 106 -0.04 19.63 -13.92
N ASP A 107 -0.47 20.42 -14.91
CA ASP A 107 0.15 21.71 -15.23
C ASP A 107 0.02 22.70 -14.07
N ALA A 108 -1.15 22.74 -13.41
CA ALA A 108 -1.38 23.60 -12.26
C ALA A 108 -0.48 23.22 -11.08
N LEU A 109 -0.33 21.92 -10.82
CA LEU A 109 0.56 21.40 -9.77
C LEU A 109 2.04 21.69 -10.08
N GLN A 110 2.46 21.58 -11.34
CA GLN A 110 3.83 21.91 -11.75
C GLN A 110 4.13 23.40 -11.57
N HIS A 111 3.20 24.28 -12.00
CA HIS A 111 3.34 25.72 -11.77
C HIS A 111 3.40 26.05 -10.28
N ALA A 112 2.54 25.44 -9.46
CA ALA A 112 2.54 25.65 -8.02
C ALA A 112 3.86 25.19 -7.38
N LYS A 113 4.40 24.04 -7.80
CA LYS A 113 5.69 23.52 -7.33
C LYS A 113 6.83 24.50 -7.62
N ILE A 114 6.95 24.98 -8.85
CA ILE A 114 7.98 25.96 -9.24
C ILE A 114 7.86 27.24 -8.42
N ALA A 115 6.65 27.66 -8.07
CA ALA A 115 6.43 28.90 -7.31
C ALA A 115 6.81 28.79 -5.82
N VAL A 116 6.95 27.57 -5.27
CA VAL A 116 7.33 27.34 -3.86
C VAL A 116 8.76 26.84 -3.68
N GLU A 117 9.46 26.52 -4.77
CA GLU A 117 10.91 26.24 -4.82
C GLU A 117 11.73 27.54 -4.93
#